data_AF-A0A3E0E3H7-F1
#
_entry.id   AF-A0A3E0E3H7-F1
#
_cell.length_a   1.000
_cell.length_b   1.000
_cell.length_c   1.000
_cell.angle_alpha   90.00
_cell.angle_beta   90.00
_cell.angle_gamma   90.00
#
_symmetry.space_group_name_H-M   'P 1'
#
loop_
_entity.id
_entity.type
_entity.pdbx_description
1 polymer ?
#
loop_
_entity_poly.entity_id
_entity_poly.type
_entity_poly.pdbx_seq_one_letter_code
_entity_poly.pdbx_strand_id
1 'polypeptide(L)'
;MKVKITLEKLLVTDNGDPSHEPNGELYYSFKVNGAELASREKNNPEDVKDGATVQLGKIKELDVSSTATINISGFVGDVDKGFNGDDEFDDFSLDLNTSNNWKQGSNTVHLVDGRLNVTLYYKVEAEGETTGESLNTPKKTASLTLVSFLDNDFYKLIQNAAINYGACFEGYDKSVLMKKTYNTSPKPTIHSRDTSKKAFLDLMRDLADDGYSIDLFICSHGTKECITLDDGQEISNADINSLGTGKYAGGKFPLRMAYQVNCHASTLNNNFISIGAKAVMGRKEINFYPNQITKFVNHWNEGDRFDQALNESDTASSRTVMQLLIVADSKVKKFSPRCPLVENVLNKNDGAEAYFTKYWLSKSEYNSSASGKDNMNDSSKQVIAGDPGLRKADRPSW
;
A
#
# COMPACT_ATOMS: atom_id res chain seq x y z
N MET A 1 10.37 -18.37 28.29
CA MET A 1 10.39 -18.54 26.82
C MET A 1 11.81 -18.24 26.36
N LYS A 2 12.34 -19.03 25.44
CA LYS A 2 13.62 -18.71 24.80
C LYS A 2 13.37 -17.94 23.53
N VAL A 3 14.04 -16.81 23.34
CA VAL A 3 14.00 -16.04 22.09
C VAL A 3 15.41 -15.97 21.54
N LYS A 4 15.57 -16.37 20.28
CA LYS A 4 16.81 -16.34 19.52
C LYS A 4 16.67 -15.35 18.38
N ILE A 5 17.53 -14.34 18.37
CA ILE A 5 17.60 -13.29 17.35
C ILE A 5 18.87 -13.52 16.55
N THR A 6 18.73 -13.60 15.23
CA THR A 6 19.85 -13.73 14.29
C THR A 6 19.87 -12.51 13.40
N LEU A 7 20.93 -11.70 13.47
CA LEU A 7 21.20 -10.67 12.46
C LEU A 7 21.88 -11.36 11.28
N GLU A 8 21.17 -11.48 10.16
CA GLU A 8 21.59 -12.31 9.03
C GLU A 8 22.59 -11.54 8.16
N LYS A 9 22.16 -10.41 7.58
CA LYS A 9 22.93 -9.64 6.61
C LYS A 9 22.43 -8.19 6.46
N LEU A 10 23.27 -7.34 5.88
CA LEU A 10 22.87 -6.07 5.27
C LEU A 10 22.89 -6.21 3.75
N LEU A 11 21.84 -5.77 3.07
CA LEU A 11 21.84 -5.56 1.63
C LEU A 11 21.99 -4.07 1.36
N VAL A 12 23.07 -3.68 0.70
CA VAL A 12 23.38 -2.30 0.32
C VAL A 12 22.83 -2.09 -1.08
N THR A 13 21.80 -1.26 -1.22
CA THR A 13 21.20 -0.96 -2.53
C THR A 13 21.86 0.27 -3.15
N ASP A 14 22.15 1.28 -2.33
CA ASP A 14 22.94 2.47 -2.64
C ASP A 14 23.78 2.75 -1.39
N ASN A 15 25.08 2.95 -1.58
CA ASN A 15 26.06 3.00 -0.50
C ASN A 15 26.25 4.39 0.13
N GLY A 16 25.53 5.41 -0.34
CA GLY A 16 25.67 6.81 0.12
C GLY A 16 26.55 7.64 -0.82
N ASP A 17 27.63 7.04 -1.33
CA ASP A 17 28.65 7.79 -2.05
C ASP A 17 28.20 8.29 -3.44
N PRO A 18 28.58 9.52 -3.84
CA PRO A 18 28.36 10.03 -5.18
C PRO A 18 29.06 9.16 -6.25
N SER A 19 28.46 9.09 -7.45
CA SER A 19 28.71 8.08 -8.49
C SER A 19 30.14 7.97 -9.07
N HIS A 20 31.11 8.71 -8.54
CA HIS A 20 32.51 8.66 -8.94
C HIS A 20 33.38 7.82 -7.99
N GLU A 21 32.89 7.50 -6.79
CA GLU A 21 33.55 6.55 -5.89
C GLU A 21 32.95 5.15 -6.09
N PRO A 22 33.77 4.11 -6.34
CA PRO A 22 33.26 2.78 -6.67
C PRO A 22 32.69 2.03 -5.45
N ASN A 23 33.06 2.44 -4.24
CA ASN A 23 32.64 1.83 -2.98
C ASN A 23 32.37 2.93 -1.95
N GLY A 24 31.28 2.80 -1.18
CA GLY A 24 31.03 3.55 0.05
C GLY A 24 31.64 2.91 1.30
N GLU A 25 31.73 3.68 2.38
CA GLU A 25 32.41 3.30 3.62
C GLU A 25 31.41 3.12 4.77
N LEU A 26 30.79 1.95 4.87
CA LEU A 26 29.74 1.73 5.86
C LEU A 26 30.26 1.46 7.27
N TYR A 27 29.63 2.11 8.25
CA TYR A 27 29.74 1.79 9.66
C TYR A 27 28.36 1.55 10.27
N TYR A 28 28.28 0.74 11.32
CA TYR A 28 26.99 0.35 11.91
C TYR A 28 27.12 -0.13 13.36
N SER A 29 26.04 -0.08 14.11
CA SER A 29 25.93 -0.75 15.42
C SER A 29 24.50 -1.25 15.63
N PHE A 30 24.35 -2.55 15.83
CA PHE A 30 23.08 -3.22 16.10
C PHE A 30 23.11 -3.84 17.49
N LYS A 31 22.04 -3.61 18.25
CA LYS A 31 21.93 -3.92 19.66
C LYS A 31 20.66 -4.71 19.94
N VAL A 32 20.72 -5.54 20.97
CA VAL A 32 19.57 -6.25 21.54
C VAL A 32 19.53 -5.94 23.04
N ASN A 33 18.45 -5.32 23.50
CA ASN A 33 18.30 -4.78 24.86
C ASN A 33 19.47 -3.86 25.25
N GLY A 34 19.89 -3.00 24.32
CA GLY A 34 21.02 -2.09 24.50
C GLY A 34 22.41 -2.73 24.45
N ALA A 35 22.52 -4.06 24.50
CA ALA A 35 23.78 -4.77 24.35
C ALA A 35 24.14 -4.94 22.87
N GLU A 36 25.35 -4.52 22.48
CA GLU A 36 25.83 -4.65 21.12
C GLU A 36 25.93 -6.12 20.68
N LEU A 37 25.43 -6.39 19.48
CA LEU A 37 25.40 -7.72 18.85
C LEU A 37 26.26 -7.76 17.58
N ALA A 38 26.25 -6.68 16.79
CA ALA A 38 27.07 -6.52 15.60
C ALA A 38 27.46 -5.05 15.44
N SER A 39 28.71 -4.77 15.10
CA SER A 39 29.18 -3.40 14.88
C SER A 39 30.33 -3.34 13.89
N ARG A 40 30.46 -2.16 13.29
CA ARG A 40 31.59 -1.69 12.50
C ARG A 40 31.86 -0.26 12.92
N GLU A 41 33.08 0.01 13.36
CA GLU A 41 33.45 1.33 13.90
C GLU A 41 33.61 2.36 12.78
N LYS A 42 33.24 3.62 13.04
CA LYS A 42 33.35 4.72 12.07
C LYS A 42 34.79 4.98 11.60
N ASN A 43 35.79 4.69 12.44
CA ASN A 43 37.21 4.83 12.10
C ASN A 43 37.80 3.61 11.37
N ASN A 44 37.01 2.56 11.18
CA ASN A 44 37.36 1.34 10.46
C ASN A 44 36.13 0.83 9.70
N PRO A 45 35.60 1.63 8.76
CA PRO A 45 34.38 1.29 8.03
C PRO A 45 34.59 0.08 7.11
N GLU A 46 33.51 -0.46 6.58
CA GLU A 46 33.51 -1.52 5.58
C GLU A 46 33.32 -0.94 4.18
N ASP A 47 34.32 -1.12 3.31
CA ASP A 47 34.21 -0.79 1.89
C ASP A 47 33.15 -1.67 1.21
N VAL A 48 32.08 -1.07 0.72
CA VAL A 48 30.97 -1.77 0.06
C VAL A 48 30.56 -1.07 -1.22
N LYS A 49 30.12 -1.85 -2.20
CA LYS A 49 29.53 -1.33 -3.45
C LYS A 49 28.02 -1.45 -3.44
N ASP A 50 27.37 -0.77 -4.38
CA ASP A 50 25.94 -0.95 -4.62
C ASP A 50 25.64 -2.41 -4.99
N GLY A 51 24.57 -2.96 -4.42
CA GLY A 51 24.19 -4.36 -4.50
C GLY A 51 25.01 -5.30 -3.61
N ALA A 52 25.98 -4.80 -2.81
CA ALA A 52 26.76 -5.64 -1.91
C ALA A 52 25.89 -6.25 -0.80
N THR A 53 26.32 -7.41 -0.30
CA THR A 53 25.73 -8.06 0.86
C THR A 53 26.80 -8.22 1.94
N VAL A 54 26.63 -7.55 3.07
CA VAL A 54 27.49 -7.70 4.26
C VAL A 54 26.89 -8.81 5.14
N GLN A 55 27.62 -9.91 5.32
CA GLN A 55 27.16 -11.02 6.15
C GLN A 55 27.42 -10.71 7.63
N LEU A 56 26.37 -10.69 8.45
CA LEU A 56 26.49 -10.43 9.89
C LEU A 56 26.64 -11.75 10.65
N GLY A 57 25.69 -12.68 10.45
CA GLY A 57 25.67 -14.00 11.08
C GLY A 57 25.72 -13.98 12.61
N LYS A 58 25.29 -12.90 13.26
CA LYS A 58 25.38 -12.74 14.72
C LYS A 58 24.10 -13.21 15.39
N ILE A 59 24.25 -13.98 16.47
CA ILE A 59 23.13 -14.61 17.17
C ILE A 59 23.11 -14.14 18.62
N LYS A 60 21.92 -13.80 19.13
CA LYS A 60 21.65 -13.57 20.55
C LYS A 60 20.52 -14.46 21.01
N GLU A 61 20.77 -15.27 22.03
CA GLU A 61 19.74 -16.03 22.73
C GLU A 61 19.41 -15.34 24.06
N LEU A 62 18.13 -15.33 24.39
CA LEU A 62 17.57 -14.67 25.57
C LEU A 62 16.54 -15.58 26.23
N ASP A 63 16.67 -15.78 27.54
CA ASP A 63 15.60 -16.32 28.37
C ASP A 63 14.73 -15.16 28.85
N VAL A 64 13.49 -15.10 28.37
CA VAL A 64 12.54 -14.01 28.68
C VAL A 64 11.24 -14.51 29.25
N SER A 65 10.59 -13.68 30.08
CA SER A 65 9.22 -13.90 30.53
C SER A 65 8.24 -13.64 29.38
N SER A 66 7.02 -14.18 29.45
CA SER A 66 5.97 -13.97 28.44
C SER A 66 5.47 -12.52 28.35
N THR A 67 5.81 -11.69 29.33
CA THR A 67 5.45 -10.25 29.37
C THR A 67 6.63 -9.34 29.08
N ALA A 68 7.83 -9.89 28.86
CA ALA A 68 9.00 -9.09 28.53
C ALA A 68 8.85 -8.41 27.17
N THR A 69 9.55 -7.30 27.00
CA THR A 69 9.80 -6.68 25.71
C THR A 69 11.30 -6.77 25.43
N ILE A 70 11.66 -7.23 24.24
CA ILE A 70 13.03 -7.23 23.74
C ILE A 70 13.14 -6.10 22.74
N ASN A 71 14.03 -5.14 22.97
CA ASN A 71 14.30 -4.05 22.03
C ASN A 71 15.44 -4.45 21.09
N ILE A 72 15.23 -4.36 19.79
CA ILE A 72 16.31 -4.38 18.80
C ILE A 72 16.45 -2.95 18.28
N SER A 73 17.66 -2.43 18.30
CA SER A 73 17.92 -1.06 17.85
C SER A 73 19.26 -1.00 17.15
N GLY A 74 19.47 0.03 16.35
CA GLY A 74 20.78 0.28 15.79
C GLY A 74 20.77 1.37 14.75
N PHE A 75 21.88 1.50 14.06
CA PHE A 75 22.05 2.47 12.99
C PHE A 75 22.99 1.93 11.92
N VAL A 76 22.92 2.55 10.75
CA VAL A 76 23.90 2.45 9.67
C VAL A 76 24.23 3.86 9.21
N GLY A 77 25.49 4.13 8.92
CA GLY A 77 25.90 5.35 8.26
C GLY A 77 27.04 5.10 7.29
N ASP A 78 27.29 6.10 6.46
CA ASP A 78 28.41 6.18 5.53
C ASP A 78 29.46 7.19 6.04
N VAL A 79 30.73 6.93 5.72
CA VAL A 79 31.85 7.84 6.03
C VAL A 79 32.24 8.56 4.75
N ASP A 80 31.78 9.80 4.61
CA ASP A 80 32.21 10.66 3.51
C ASP A 80 33.72 10.96 3.63
N LYS A 81 34.51 10.59 2.61
CA LYS A 81 35.92 10.99 2.48
C LYS A 81 36.10 12.34 1.75
N GLY A 82 35.02 12.93 1.25
CA GLY A 82 35.03 14.09 0.36
C GLY A 82 34.63 15.43 1.00
N PHE A 83 34.96 16.54 0.33
CA PHE A 83 34.57 17.90 0.74
C PHE A 83 33.10 18.28 0.42
N ASN A 84 32.31 17.37 -0.14
CA ASN A 84 31.02 17.68 -0.79
C ASN A 84 29.84 16.74 -0.43
N GLY A 85 30.00 15.84 0.54
CA GLY A 85 28.91 15.01 1.09
C GLY A 85 28.56 15.42 2.52
N ASP A 86 27.29 15.32 2.88
CA ASP A 86 26.87 15.34 4.29
C ASP A 86 26.78 13.86 4.72
N ASP A 87 27.44 13.47 5.82
CA ASP A 87 27.41 12.10 6.34
C ASP A 87 25.96 11.57 6.40
N GLU A 88 25.62 10.56 5.59
CA GLU A 88 24.30 9.95 5.59
C GLU A 88 24.17 8.93 6.72
N PHE A 89 23.06 9.00 7.44
CA PHE A 89 22.87 8.26 8.68
C PHE A 89 21.39 7.97 8.92
N ASP A 90 21.05 6.70 9.16
CA ASP A 90 19.70 6.32 9.59
C ASP A 90 19.75 5.34 10.76
N ASP A 91 18.75 5.44 11.64
CA ASP A 91 18.64 4.64 12.85
C ASP A 91 17.26 4.01 13.03
N PHE A 92 17.18 2.99 13.88
CA PHE A 92 15.93 2.32 14.18
C PHE A 92 15.87 1.82 15.62
N SER A 93 14.64 1.66 16.10
CA SER A 93 14.33 0.97 17.34
C SER A 93 13.01 0.23 17.20
N LEU A 94 13.00 -1.07 17.48
CA LEU A 94 11.84 -1.94 17.37
C LEU A 94 11.70 -2.81 18.62
N ASP A 95 10.47 -3.00 19.05
CA ASP A 95 10.13 -3.82 20.21
C ASP A 95 9.56 -5.16 19.78
N LEU A 96 10.10 -6.25 20.31
CA LEU A 96 9.59 -7.62 20.18
C LEU A 96 8.93 -8.02 21.49
N ASN A 97 7.67 -8.45 21.43
CA ASN A 97 6.92 -8.89 22.60
C ASN A 97 5.80 -9.84 22.18
N THR A 98 5.03 -10.36 23.14
CA THR A 98 3.92 -11.27 22.83
C THR A 98 2.84 -10.65 21.94
N SER A 99 2.64 -9.33 21.96
CA SER A 99 1.59 -8.68 21.16
C SER A 99 1.89 -8.65 19.66
N ASN A 100 3.15 -8.77 19.25
CA ASN A 100 3.54 -8.93 17.85
C ASN A 100 4.08 -10.32 17.53
N ASN A 101 3.73 -11.31 18.36
CA ASN A 101 4.26 -12.66 18.32
C ASN A 101 5.80 -12.67 18.20
N TRP A 102 6.45 -11.77 18.93
CA TRP A 102 7.90 -11.58 18.94
C TRP A 102 8.51 -11.28 17.56
N LYS A 103 7.70 -10.91 16.57
CA LYS A 103 8.06 -10.92 15.14
C LYS A 103 8.78 -12.22 14.72
N GLN A 104 8.29 -13.39 15.17
CA GLN A 104 8.84 -14.69 14.76
C GLN A 104 8.94 -14.83 13.22
N GLY A 105 10.03 -15.41 12.73
CA GLY A 105 10.33 -15.60 11.32
C GLY A 105 11.44 -14.67 10.82
N SER A 106 11.55 -14.54 9.50
CA SER A 106 12.48 -13.62 8.83
C SER A 106 11.81 -12.26 8.64
N ASN A 107 12.55 -11.20 8.93
CA ASN A 107 12.10 -9.82 8.94
C ASN A 107 13.17 -8.90 8.33
N THR A 108 12.79 -7.68 8.01
CA THR A 108 13.68 -6.64 7.49
C THR A 108 13.51 -5.30 8.22
N VAL A 109 14.55 -4.47 8.17
CA VAL A 109 14.49 -3.04 8.50
C VAL A 109 15.12 -2.29 7.34
N HIS A 110 14.41 -1.30 6.79
CA HIS A 110 14.92 -0.41 5.76
C HIS A 110 15.48 0.85 6.40
N LEU A 111 16.73 1.18 6.06
CA LEU A 111 17.48 2.33 6.56
C LEU A 111 17.83 3.18 5.34
N VAL A 112 17.21 4.35 5.22
CA VAL A 112 17.29 5.21 4.03
C VAL A 112 17.47 6.66 4.44
N ASP A 113 18.64 7.23 4.14
CA ASP A 113 18.94 8.66 4.30
C ASP A 113 19.77 9.14 3.12
N GLY A 114 19.35 10.24 2.47
CA GLY A 114 20.01 10.74 1.26
C GLY A 114 20.17 9.67 0.19
N ARG A 115 21.43 9.33 -0.12
CA ARG A 115 21.80 8.23 -1.03
C ARG A 115 22.00 6.90 -0.33
N LEU A 116 22.19 6.88 0.99
CA LEU A 116 22.31 5.64 1.73
C LEU A 116 20.97 4.88 1.66
N ASN A 117 21.01 3.63 1.16
CA ASN A 117 19.86 2.75 1.12
C ASN A 117 20.27 1.32 1.47
N VAL A 118 20.05 0.95 2.73
CA VAL A 118 20.46 -0.33 3.30
C VAL A 118 19.26 -1.07 3.87
N THR A 119 19.22 -2.38 3.68
CA THR A 119 18.22 -3.25 4.31
C THR A 119 18.89 -4.25 5.24
N LEU A 120 18.58 -4.17 6.53
CA LEU A 120 18.96 -5.17 7.53
C LEU A 120 17.98 -6.34 7.49
N TYR A 121 18.50 -7.56 7.28
CA TYR A 121 17.76 -8.80 7.41
C TYR A 121 18.04 -9.44 8.76
N TYR A 122 16.98 -9.81 9.48
CA TYR A 122 17.10 -10.51 10.76
C TYR A 122 16.02 -11.58 10.90
N LYS A 123 16.31 -12.60 11.70
CA LYS A 123 15.40 -13.70 12.01
C LYS A 123 15.15 -13.77 13.51
N VAL A 124 13.90 -13.99 13.90
CA VAL A 124 13.53 -14.27 15.29
C VAL A 124 12.93 -15.67 15.39
N GLU A 125 13.45 -16.47 16.29
CA GLU A 125 12.96 -17.80 16.65
C GLU A 125 12.58 -17.75 18.12
N ALA A 126 11.40 -18.25 18.52
CA ALA A 126 11.05 -18.32 19.93
C ALA A 126 10.48 -19.69 20.31
N GLU A 127 10.97 -20.25 21.41
CA GLU A 127 10.64 -21.58 21.92
C GLU A 127 9.93 -21.49 23.28
N GLY A 128 8.82 -22.22 23.39
CA GLY A 128 7.95 -22.30 24.57
C GLY A 128 6.48 -22.11 24.21
N GLU A 129 5.55 -22.72 24.97
CA GLU A 129 4.11 -22.52 24.78
C GLU A 129 3.79 -21.02 24.85
N THR A 130 3.50 -20.42 23.70
CA THR A 130 2.67 -19.22 23.65
C THR A 130 1.29 -19.68 24.14
N THR A 131 0.95 -19.33 25.38
CA THR A 131 -0.32 -19.70 26.00
C THR A 131 -1.48 -19.14 25.17
N GLY A 132 -2.00 -19.96 24.24
CA GLY A 132 -3.01 -19.59 23.26
C GLY A 132 -2.53 -18.51 22.30
N GLU A 133 -2.69 -18.72 20.98
CA GLU A 133 -2.69 -17.61 20.06
C GLU A 133 -3.82 -16.66 20.48
N SER A 134 -3.50 -15.61 21.23
CA SER A 134 -4.41 -14.50 21.38
C SER A 134 -4.63 -13.98 19.98
N LEU A 135 -5.86 -14.07 19.49
CA LEU A 135 -6.30 -13.40 18.27
C LEU A 135 -5.58 -12.06 18.17
N ASN A 136 -4.85 -11.85 17.09
CA ASN A 136 -4.05 -10.66 16.94
C ASN A 136 -5.07 -9.52 16.80
N THR A 137 -5.25 -8.75 17.85
CA THR A 137 -6.16 -7.61 17.87
C THR A 137 -5.28 -6.37 17.89
N PRO A 138 -4.89 -5.86 16.71
CA PRO A 138 -4.16 -4.61 16.58
C PRO A 138 -4.76 -3.53 17.47
N LYS A 139 -3.92 -2.90 18.29
CA LYS A 139 -4.33 -1.78 19.15
C LYS A 139 -4.25 -0.44 18.42
N LYS A 140 -3.47 -0.39 17.34
CA LYS A 140 -3.24 0.80 16.52
C LYS A 140 -3.98 0.69 15.19
N THR A 141 -4.20 1.81 14.54
CA THR A 141 -4.86 1.93 13.24
C THR A 141 -3.94 2.64 12.26
N ALA A 142 -3.84 2.09 11.06
CA ALA A 142 -3.09 2.70 9.98
C ALA A 142 -3.97 2.88 8.75
N SER A 143 -3.73 3.95 8.00
CA SER A 143 -4.18 4.05 6.62
C SER A 143 -3.00 3.93 5.67
N LEU A 144 -3.16 3.15 4.60
CA LEU A 144 -2.22 3.12 3.48
C LEU A 144 -2.97 3.52 2.22
N THR A 145 -2.53 4.61 1.59
CA THR A 145 -3.10 5.11 0.33
C THR A 145 -2.08 4.94 -0.79
N LEU A 146 -2.36 4.03 -1.73
CA LEU A 146 -1.58 3.84 -2.95
C LEU A 146 -2.15 4.71 -4.07
N VAL A 147 -1.33 5.58 -4.66
CA VAL A 147 -1.70 6.42 -5.81
C VAL A 147 -0.71 6.20 -6.94
N SER A 148 -1.14 5.47 -7.97
CA SER A 148 -0.24 4.94 -8.99
C SER A 148 -0.87 4.85 -10.38
N PHE A 149 -1.33 5.98 -10.92
CA PHE A 149 -1.93 6.04 -12.26
C PHE A 149 -0.88 6.19 -13.38
N LEU A 150 -0.87 5.25 -14.33
CA LEU A 150 -0.12 5.33 -15.58
C LEU A 150 -0.88 6.18 -16.62
N ASP A 151 -1.02 7.48 -16.36
CA ASP A 151 -1.84 8.37 -17.18
C ASP A 151 -1.09 9.52 -17.85
N ASN A 152 -1.69 10.02 -18.93
CA ASN A 152 -1.29 11.29 -19.52
C ASN A 152 -1.70 12.48 -18.61
N ASP A 153 -1.13 13.65 -18.88
CA ASP A 153 -1.25 14.82 -18.00
C ASP A 153 -2.69 15.30 -17.80
N PHE A 154 -3.59 15.08 -18.76
CA PHE A 154 -5.00 15.46 -18.65
C PHE A 154 -5.75 14.58 -17.63
N TYR A 155 -5.57 13.26 -17.71
CA TYR A 155 -6.19 12.34 -16.74
C TYR A 155 -5.55 12.50 -15.35
N LYS A 156 -4.24 12.76 -15.28
CA LYS A 156 -3.56 13.14 -14.03
C LYS A 156 -4.16 14.41 -13.42
N LEU A 157 -4.49 15.43 -14.21
CA LEU A 157 -5.10 16.66 -13.70
C LEU A 157 -6.48 16.38 -13.07
N ILE A 158 -7.34 15.63 -13.76
CA ILE A 158 -8.69 15.29 -13.27
C ILE A 158 -8.60 14.44 -11.99
N GLN A 159 -7.71 13.46 -11.96
CA GLN A 159 -7.53 12.59 -10.80
C GLN A 159 -6.97 13.35 -9.59
N ASN A 160 -5.96 14.21 -9.80
CA ASN A 160 -5.38 15.01 -8.73
C ASN A 160 -6.33 16.10 -8.21
N ALA A 161 -7.17 16.67 -9.08
CA ALA A 161 -8.14 17.69 -8.68
C ALA A 161 -9.37 17.09 -7.97
N ALA A 162 -9.71 15.83 -8.28
CA ALA A 162 -10.93 15.21 -7.78
C ALA A 162 -10.75 14.43 -6.47
N ILE A 163 -9.51 14.10 -6.08
CA ILE A 163 -9.25 13.27 -4.90
C ILE A 163 -8.50 14.06 -3.83
N ASN A 164 -9.18 14.35 -2.73
CA ASN A 164 -8.55 14.84 -1.51
C ASN A 164 -7.92 13.67 -0.73
N TYR A 165 -6.66 13.35 -1.01
CA TYR A 165 -5.91 12.31 -0.30
C TYR A 165 -5.75 12.59 1.19
N GLY A 166 -5.80 13.87 1.59
CA GLY A 166 -5.67 14.27 2.98
C GLY A 166 -6.74 13.68 3.89
N ALA A 167 -7.95 13.48 3.37
CA ALA A 167 -9.04 12.84 4.10
C ALA A 167 -8.68 11.39 4.51
N CYS A 168 -7.83 10.70 3.75
CA CYS A 168 -7.43 9.33 4.05
C CYS A 168 -6.50 9.23 5.27
N PHE A 169 -5.96 10.34 5.77
CA PHE A 169 -5.00 10.36 6.88
C PHE A 169 -5.65 10.59 8.24
N GLU A 170 -6.85 11.17 8.24
CA GLU A 170 -7.51 11.66 9.44
C GLU A 170 -7.89 10.51 10.39
N GLY A 171 -7.60 10.68 11.68
CA GLY A 171 -8.03 9.75 12.73
C GLY A 171 -7.35 8.39 12.74
N TYR A 172 -6.19 8.26 12.10
CA TYR A 172 -5.32 7.08 12.20
C TYR A 172 -4.07 7.39 13.04
N ASP A 173 -3.54 6.38 13.71
CA ASP A 173 -2.28 6.48 14.46
C ASP A 173 -1.08 6.62 13.51
N LYS A 174 -1.16 6.02 12.31
CA LYS A 174 -0.15 6.11 11.25
C LYS A 174 -0.82 6.23 9.89
N SER A 175 -0.43 7.23 9.10
CA SER A 175 -0.92 7.38 7.72
C SER A 175 0.24 7.27 6.74
N VAL A 176 0.07 6.45 5.72
CA VAL A 176 1.06 6.20 4.66
C VAL A 176 0.46 6.63 3.33
N LEU A 177 1.14 7.50 2.61
CA LEU A 177 0.84 7.81 1.22
C LEU A 177 1.97 7.30 0.34
N MET A 178 1.64 6.41 -0.60
CA MET A 178 2.54 6.00 -1.67
C MET A 178 2.18 6.77 -2.94
N LYS A 179 2.97 7.80 -3.27
CA LYS A 179 2.74 8.67 -4.43
C LYS A 179 4.04 9.37 -4.81
N LYS A 180 4.43 9.38 -6.10
CA LYS A 180 5.67 10.03 -6.55
C LYS A 180 5.80 11.49 -6.12
N THR A 181 4.71 12.26 -6.20
CA THR A 181 4.69 13.67 -5.81
C THR A 181 3.48 14.00 -4.94
N TYR A 182 3.74 14.65 -3.80
CA TYR A 182 2.71 15.15 -2.91
C TYR A 182 3.26 16.33 -2.10
N ASN A 183 2.63 17.49 -2.23
CA ASN A 183 3.05 18.73 -1.56
C ASN A 183 1.89 19.48 -0.90
N THR A 184 0.73 18.83 -0.79
CA THR A 184 -0.49 19.43 -0.23
C THR A 184 -0.64 19.11 1.25
N SER A 185 -1.36 19.97 1.97
CA SER A 185 -1.80 19.72 3.35
C SER A 185 -3.17 19.03 3.36
N PRO A 186 -3.46 18.13 4.32
CA PRO A 186 -2.57 17.60 5.36
C PRO A 186 -1.49 16.65 4.80
N LYS A 187 -0.38 16.51 5.55
CA LYS A 187 0.71 15.57 5.23
C LYS A 187 0.47 14.21 5.92
N PRO A 188 0.78 13.09 5.27
CA PRO A 188 0.78 11.78 5.90
C PRO A 188 1.92 11.65 6.92
N THR A 189 1.85 10.65 7.80
CA THR A 189 2.97 10.28 8.68
C THR A 189 4.18 9.81 7.87
N ILE A 190 3.94 9.01 6.82
CA ILE A 190 4.96 8.55 5.87
C ILE A 190 4.50 8.92 4.46
N HIS A 191 5.39 9.58 3.71
CA HIS A 191 5.22 9.79 2.27
C HIS A 191 6.27 8.98 1.52
N SER A 192 5.89 7.80 1.04
CA SER A 192 6.75 7.01 0.15
C SER A 192 6.61 7.52 -1.29
N ARG A 193 7.74 7.88 -1.89
CA ARG A 193 7.82 8.19 -3.33
C ARG A 193 8.01 6.94 -4.18
N ASP A 194 8.44 5.85 -3.56
CA ASP A 194 8.52 4.54 -4.19
C ASP A 194 7.11 3.93 -4.24
N THR A 195 6.54 3.89 -5.44
CA THR A 195 5.24 3.30 -5.76
C THR A 195 5.36 1.87 -6.30
N SER A 196 6.54 1.25 -6.22
CA SER A 196 6.77 -0.10 -6.73
C SER A 196 5.99 -1.15 -5.94
N LYS A 197 5.76 -2.29 -6.60
CA LYS A 197 5.11 -3.46 -5.99
C LYS A 197 5.82 -3.91 -4.71
N LYS A 198 7.15 -3.95 -4.72
CA LYS A 198 7.92 -4.39 -3.56
C LYS A 198 7.69 -3.45 -2.37
N ALA A 199 7.85 -2.14 -2.57
CA ALA A 199 7.60 -1.15 -1.53
C ALA A 199 6.16 -1.23 -0.96
N PHE A 200 5.17 -1.50 -1.82
CA PHE A 200 3.78 -1.68 -1.39
C PHE A 200 3.61 -2.89 -0.47
N LEU A 201 4.13 -4.05 -0.87
CA LEU A 201 4.03 -5.28 -0.08
C LEU A 201 4.79 -5.18 1.24
N ASP A 202 5.98 -4.57 1.21
CA ASP A 202 6.81 -4.37 2.40
C ASP A 202 6.11 -3.42 3.39
N LEU A 203 5.62 -2.26 2.95
CA LEU A 203 4.89 -1.32 3.82
C LEU A 203 3.63 -1.95 4.43
N MET A 204 2.88 -2.73 3.67
CA MET A 204 1.71 -3.46 4.20
C MET A 204 2.12 -4.43 5.31
N ARG A 205 3.21 -5.18 5.11
CA ARG A 205 3.74 -6.09 6.14
C ARG A 205 4.30 -5.35 7.34
N ASP A 206 5.05 -4.28 7.15
CA ASP A 206 5.61 -3.48 8.24
C ASP A 206 4.52 -2.91 9.15
N LEU A 207 3.43 -2.39 8.56
CA LEU A 207 2.27 -1.92 9.33
C LEU A 207 1.62 -3.06 10.13
N ALA A 208 1.44 -4.23 9.51
CA ALA A 208 0.89 -5.39 10.21
C ALA A 208 1.81 -5.86 11.35
N ASP A 209 3.12 -5.84 11.11
CA ASP A 209 4.18 -6.27 12.02
C ASP A 209 4.29 -5.36 13.25
N ASP A 210 4.03 -4.07 13.04
CA ASP A 210 4.01 -3.05 14.08
C ASP A 210 2.68 -3.00 14.85
N GLY A 211 1.77 -3.94 14.59
CA GLY A 211 0.52 -4.11 15.32
C GLY A 211 -0.56 -3.11 14.95
N TYR A 212 -0.59 -2.66 13.69
CA TYR A 212 -1.66 -1.83 13.14
C TYR A 212 -2.75 -2.68 12.47
N SER A 213 -4.00 -2.24 12.64
CA SER A 213 -5.10 -2.61 11.75
C SER A 213 -5.14 -1.64 10.59
N ILE A 214 -5.21 -2.15 9.37
CA ILE A 214 -4.93 -1.37 8.16
C ILE A 214 -6.24 -1.07 7.41
N ASP A 215 -6.46 0.18 7.04
CA ASP A 215 -7.40 0.57 5.99
C ASP A 215 -6.62 0.92 4.72
N LEU A 216 -6.88 0.17 3.65
CA LEU A 216 -6.18 0.29 2.38
C LEU A 216 -7.02 1.05 1.35
N PHE A 217 -6.46 2.10 0.77
CA PHE A 217 -7.06 2.87 -0.32
C PHE A 217 -6.22 2.72 -1.59
N ILE A 218 -6.78 2.17 -2.65
CA ILE A 218 -6.08 1.93 -3.92
C ILE A 218 -6.63 2.87 -4.99
N CYS A 219 -5.81 3.80 -5.43
CA CYS A 219 -6.04 4.74 -6.53
C CYS A 219 -5.09 4.41 -7.69
N SER A 220 -5.49 3.45 -8.53
CA SER A 220 -4.65 2.95 -9.62
C SER A 220 -5.50 2.53 -10.82
N HIS A 221 -4.84 2.22 -11.94
CA HIS A 221 -5.44 1.39 -12.98
C HIS A 221 -5.46 -0.08 -12.56
N GLY A 222 -6.18 -0.91 -13.30
CA GLY A 222 -6.16 -2.36 -13.06
C GLY A 222 -6.94 -3.13 -14.12
N THR A 223 -6.73 -4.44 -14.10
CA THR A 223 -7.44 -5.41 -14.93
C THR A 223 -8.21 -6.37 -14.03
N LYS A 224 -8.75 -7.45 -14.61
CA LYS A 224 -9.42 -8.51 -13.85
C LYS A 224 -8.43 -9.29 -12.97
N GLU A 225 -7.13 -9.21 -13.24
CA GLU A 225 -6.11 -10.03 -12.60
C GLU A 225 -5.17 -9.24 -11.67
N CYS A 226 -5.11 -7.91 -11.82
CA CYS A 226 -4.11 -7.11 -11.11
C CYS A 226 -4.48 -5.64 -10.90
N ILE A 227 -3.73 -5.02 -9.98
CA ILE A 227 -3.60 -3.57 -9.85
C ILE A 227 -2.36 -3.17 -10.66
N THR A 228 -2.51 -2.25 -11.62
CA THR A 228 -1.41 -1.78 -12.47
C THR A 228 -0.76 -0.56 -11.83
N LEU A 229 0.56 -0.59 -11.68
CA LEU A 229 1.37 0.49 -11.11
C LEU A 229 1.90 1.42 -12.21
N ASP A 230 2.40 2.58 -11.81
CA ASP A 230 2.80 3.66 -12.72
C ASP A 230 4.21 3.45 -13.31
N ASP A 231 4.93 2.45 -12.83
CA ASP A 231 6.14 1.89 -13.43
C ASP A 231 5.85 0.70 -14.37
N GLY A 232 4.57 0.35 -14.56
CA GLY A 232 4.13 -0.77 -15.38
C GLY A 232 4.19 -2.14 -14.68
N GLN A 233 4.66 -2.20 -13.42
CA GLN A 233 4.53 -3.41 -12.63
C GLN A 233 3.07 -3.66 -12.24
N GLU A 234 2.76 -4.90 -11.88
CA GLU A 234 1.40 -5.32 -11.53
C GLU A 234 1.40 -6.00 -10.17
N ILE A 235 0.45 -5.65 -9.30
CA ILE A 235 0.15 -6.40 -8.07
C ILE A 235 -0.96 -7.39 -8.41
N SER A 236 -0.59 -8.66 -8.55
CA SER A 236 -1.49 -9.76 -8.90
C SER A 236 -2.21 -10.35 -7.68
N ASN A 237 -3.18 -11.23 -7.94
CA ASN A 237 -3.79 -12.08 -6.90
C ASN A 237 -2.78 -12.88 -6.08
N ALA A 238 -1.68 -13.35 -6.70
CA ALA A 238 -0.62 -14.08 -5.98
C ALA A 238 0.15 -13.16 -5.02
N ASP A 239 0.41 -11.92 -5.45
CA ASP A 239 1.07 -10.91 -4.63
C ASP A 239 0.21 -10.53 -3.42
N ILE A 240 -1.11 -10.32 -3.61
CA ILE A 240 -2.06 -10.09 -2.51
C ILE A 240 -2.04 -11.26 -1.54
N ASN A 241 -2.20 -12.49 -2.05
CA ASN A 241 -2.20 -13.70 -1.22
C ASN A 241 -0.89 -13.89 -0.44
N SER A 242 0.24 -13.39 -0.96
CA SER A 242 1.53 -13.44 -0.27
C SER A 242 1.52 -12.70 1.07
N LEU A 243 0.65 -11.70 1.26
CA LEU A 243 0.48 -11.00 2.54
C LEU A 243 -0.07 -11.94 3.63
N GLY A 244 -0.94 -12.88 3.27
CA GLY A 244 -1.51 -13.89 4.17
C GLY A 244 -0.63 -15.13 4.36
N THR A 245 0.70 -14.99 4.36
CA THR A 245 1.64 -16.10 4.56
C THR A 245 2.45 -15.92 5.85
N GLY A 246 3.22 -16.94 6.25
CA GLY A 246 4.02 -16.90 7.47
C GLY A 246 3.14 -16.74 8.71
N LYS A 247 3.44 -15.76 9.57
CA LYS A 247 2.66 -15.48 10.79
C LYS A 247 1.24 -14.97 10.52
N TYR A 248 0.93 -14.58 9.29
CA TYR A 248 -0.41 -14.14 8.85
C TYR A 248 -1.19 -15.23 8.10
N ALA A 249 -0.67 -16.45 8.06
CA ALA A 249 -1.35 -17.59 7.45
C ALA A 249 -2.74 -17.83 8.07
N GLY A 250 -3.68 -18.29 7.23
CA GLY A 250 -5.04 -18.62 7.66
C GLY A 250 -5.98 -17.41 7.81
N GLY A 251 -5.72 -16.31 7.10
CA GLY A 251 -6.59 -15.13 7.12
C GLY A 251 -6.32 -14.16 8.28
N LYS A 252 -5.10 -14.21 8.84
CA LYS A 252 -4.71 -13.45 10.02
C LYS A 252 -4.08 -12.09 9.70
N PHE A 253 -3.98 -11.71 8.44
CA PHE A 253 -3.43 -10.41 8.05
C PHE A 253 -4.38 -9.29 8.51
N PRO A 254 -3.93 -8.29 9.28
CA PRO A 254 -4.79 -7.31 9.97
C PRO A 254 -5.33 -6.20 9.06
N LEU A 255 -5.86 -6.57 7.90
CA LEU A 255 -6.53 -5.66 6.97
C LEU A 255 -7.99 -5.50 7.45
N ARG A 256 -8.36 -4.29 7.87
CA ARG A 256 -9.74 -4.00 8.25
C ARG A 256 -10.58 -3.79 7.00
N MET A 257 -10.16 -2.89 6.11
CA MET A 257 -10.83 -2.77 4.82
C MET A 257 -9.89 -2.45 3.65
N ALA A 258 -10.38 -2.72 2.44
CA ALA A 258 -9.78 -2.24 1.20
C ALA A 258 -10.82 -1.55 0.32
N TYR A 259 -10.56 -0.28 -0.02
CA TYR A 259 -11.34 0.51 -0.98
C TYR A 259 -10.55 0.63 -2.29
N GLN A 260 -11.13 0.13 -3.39
CA GLN A 260 -10.43 0.06 -4.67
C GLN A 260 -11.11 0.93 -5.73
N VAL A 261 -10.32 1.82 -6.36
CA VAL A 261 -10.74 2.67 -7.48
C VAL A 261 -10.41 2.03 -8.84
N ASN A 262 -9.51 1.04 -8.90
CA ASN A 262 -9.11 0.43 -10.16
C ASN A 262 -10.28 -0.29 -10.87
N CYS A 263 -10.17 -0.35 -12.20
CA CYS A 263 -11.10 -1.10 -13.04
C CYS A 263 -11.05 -2.59 -12.69
N HIS A 264 -12.20 -3.25 -12.79
CA HIS A 264 -12.44 -4.65 -12.46
C HIS A 264 -12.02 -5.08 -11.06
N ALA A 265 -11.76 -4.16 -10.13
CA ALA A 265 -11.23 -4.47 -8.81
C ALA A 265 -12.08 -5.47 -8.00
N SER A 266 -13.37 -5.63 -8.32
CA SER A 266 -14.23 -6.62 -7.67
C SER A 266 -13.74 -8.07 -7.84
N THR A 267 -12.94 -8.37 -8.88
CA THR A 267 -12.32 -9.69 -9.08
C THR A 267 -11.20 -9.98 -8.07
N LEU A 268 -10.62 -8.95 -7.45
CA LEU A 268 -9.55 -9.07 -6.44
C LEU A 268 -10.11 -9.18 -5.01
N ASN A 269 -11.41 -8.90 -4.82
CA ASN A 269 -12.03 -8.81 -3.50
C ASN A 269 -11.80 -10.08 -2.66
N ASN A 270 -11.97 -11.26 -3.27
CA ASN A 270 -11.85 -12.54 -2.55
C ASN A 270 -10.42 -12.80 -2.08
N ASN A 271 -9.40 -12.32 -2.80
CA ASN A 271 -8.01 -12.44 -2.40
C ASN A 271 -7.73 -11.60 -1.15
N PHE A 272 -8.21 -10.36 -1.12
CA PHE A 272 -8.15 -9.52 0.08
C PHE A 272 -8.90 -10.14 1.28
N ILE A 273 -10.12 -10.67 1.07
CA ILE A 273 -10.85 -11.40 2.12
C ILE A 273 -10.05 -12.61 2.61
N SER A 274 -9.44 -13.38 1.70
CA SER A 274 -8.72 -14.60 2.04
C SER A 274 -7.49 -14.38 2.93
N ILE A 275 -6.83 -13.22 2.80
CA ILE A 275 -5.69 -12.87 3.66
C ILE A 275 -6.12 -12.30 5.01
N GLY A 276 -7.35 -11.81 5.14
CA GLY A 276 -7.90 -11.33 6.41
C GLY A 276 -8.71 -10.03 6.34
N ALA A 277 -8.91 -9.43 5.15
CA ALA A 277 -9.75 -8.25 5.02
C ALA A 277 -11.15 -8.48 5.60
N LYS A 278 -11.69 -7.54 6.39
CA LYS A 278 -13.06 -7.66 6.92
C LYS A 278 -14.10 -7.10 5.96
N ALA A 279 -13.79 -6.01 5.27
CA ALA A 279 -14.64 -5.48 4.20
C ALA A 279 -13.79 -5.07 3.01
N VAL A 280 -14.23 -5.42 1.80
CA VAL A 280 -13.54 -5.03 0.57
C VAL A 280 -14.56 -4.50 -0.40
N MET A 281 -14.25 -3.36 -1.02
CA MET A 281 -15.01 -2.84 -2.14
C MET A 281 -14.14 -2.82 -3.39
N GLY A 282 -14.69 -3.31 -4.48
CA GLY A 282 -14.14 -3.18 -5.82
C GLY A 282 -15.23 -2.82 -6.82
N ARG A 283 -14.83 -2.40 -8.02
CA ARG A 283 -15.75 -2.04 -9.11
C ARG A 283 -16.06 -3.29 -9.95
N LYS A 284 -17.33 -3.44 -10.36
CA LYS A 284 -17.79 -4.57 -11.19
C LYS A 284 -16.92 -4.67 -12.45
N GLU A 285 -16.76 -3.56 -13.14
CA GLU A 285 -16.00 -3.43 -14.38
C GLU A 285 -15.24 -2.10 -14.37
N ILE A 286 -15.47 -1.20 -15.34
CA ILE A 286 -14.74 0.05 -15.46
C ILE A 286 -15.26 1.06 -14.44
N ASN A 287 -14.32 1.68 -13.73
CA ASN A 287 -14.62 2.76 -12.81
C ASN A 287 -14.66 4.11 -13.51
N PHE A 288 -15.84 4.53 -13.93
CA PHE A 288 -16.09 5.86 -14.48
C PHE A 288 -16.20 6.93 -13.39
N TYR A 289 -16.29 6.57 -12.10
CA TYR A 289 -16.54 7.50 -10.99
C TYR A 289 -15.45 7.43 -9.91
N PRO A 290 -14.17 7.68 -10.24
CA PRO A 290 -13.08 7.66 -9.26
C PRO A 290 -13.18 8.78 -8.22
N ASN A 291 -13.91 9.86 -8.53
CA ASN A 291 -14.13 11.02 -7.67
C ASN A 291 -15.04 10.75 -6.45
N GLN A 292 -15.59 9.55 -6.30
CA GLN A 292 -16.43 9.19 -5.16
C GLN A 292 -15.61 8.94 -3.88
N ILE A 293 -14.32 8.60 -4.00
CA ILE A 293 -13.50 8.21 -2.85
C ILE A 293 -13.47 9.27 -1.74
N THR A 294 -13.36 10.56 -2.08
CA THR A 294 -13.31 11.62 -1.06
C THR A 294 -14.59 11.65 -0.22
N LYS A 295 -15.77 11.49 -0.84
CA LYS A 295 -17.02 11.42 -0.08
C LYS A 295 -17.07 10.15 0.77
N PHE A 296 -16.69 9.01 0.21
CA PHE A 296 -16.62 7.75 0.98
C PHE A 296 -15.76 7.90 2.23
N VAL A 297 -14.55 8.45 2.08
CA VAL A 297 -13.60 8.63 3.19
C VAL A 297 -14.15 9.57 4.26
N ASN A 298 -14.85 10.64 3.88
CA ASN A 298 -15.49 11.53 4.85
C ASN A 298 -16.54 10.79 5.67
N HIS A 299 -17.46 10.07 5.04
CA HIS A 299 -18.47 9.25 5.75
C HIS A 299 -17.82 8.16 6.61
N TRP A 300 -16.78 7.51 6.10
CA TRP A 300 -16.01 6.53 6.86
C TRP A 300 -15.34 7.13 8.11
N ASN A 301 -14.78 8.33 7.99
CA ASN A 301 -14.18 9.07 9.10
C ASN A 301 -15.22 9.52 10.13
N GLU A 302 -16.44 9.84 9.69
CA GLU A 302 -17.60 10.16 10.54
C GLU A 302 -18.15 8.91 11.28
N GLY A 303 -17.66 7.71 10.94
CA GLY A 303 -18.02 6.46 11.61
C GLY A 303 -19.22 5.74 11.00
N ASP A 304 -19.64 6.11 9.80
CA ASP A 304 -20.67 5.39 9.06
C ASP A 304 -20.28 3.94 8.79
N ARG A 305 -21.30 3.09 8.56
CA ARG A 305 -21.09 1.71 8.09
C ARG A 305 -20.42 1.73 6.71
N PHE A 306 -19.63 0.72 6.41
CA PHE A 306 -18.89 0.61 5.14
C PHE A 306 -19.83 0.71 3.92
N ASP A 307 -20.94 -0.03 3.93
CA ASP A 307 -21.96 0.04 2.87
C ASP A 307 -22.67 1.40 2.78
N GLN A 308 -22.95 2.03 3.92
CA GLN A 308 -23.58 3.35 3.99
C GLN A 308 -22.64 4.42 3.41
N ALA A 309 -21.38 4.46 3.86
CA ALA A 309 -20.38 5.38 3.33
C ALA A 309 -20.21 5.22 1.80
N LEU A 310 -20.29 3.98 1.30
CA LEU A 310 -20.28 3.67 -0.14
C LEU A 310 -21.50 4.27 -0.86
N ASN A 311 -22.70 4.01 -0.36
CA ASN A 311 -23.93 4.51 -0.96
C ASN A 311 -24.00 6.05 -0.96
N GLU A 312 -23.64 6.69 0.15
CA GLU A 312 -23.64 8.16 0.27
C GLU A 312 -22.55 8.82 -0.57
N SER A 313 -21.46 8.10 -0.86
CA SER A 313 -20.44 8.58 -1.79
C SER A 313 -20.92 8.64 -3.25
N ASP A 314 -21.91 7.82 -3.60
CA ASP A 314 -22.42 7.65 -4.96
C ASP A 314 -23.54 8.65 -5.29
N THR A 315 -23.15 9.91 -5.43
CA THR A 315 -24.10 11.01 -5.65
C THR A 315 -24.32 11.36 -7.12
N ALA A 316 -25.48 11.95 -7.43
CA ALA A 316 -25.77 12.49 -8.76
C ALA A 316 -24.69 13.49 -9.21
N SER A 317 -24.22 14.36 -8.31
CA SER A 317 -23.20 15.37 -8.64
C SER A 317 -21.87 14.74 -9.04
N SER A 318 -21.40 13.71 -8.31
CA SER A 318 -20.16 13.00 -8.66
C SER A 318 -20.28 12.32 -10.02
N ARG A 319 -21.45 11.74 -10.34
CA ARG A 319 -21.71 11.10 -11.63
C ARG A 319 -21.76 12.12 -12.77
N THR A 320 -22.45 13.24 -12.60
CA THR A 320 -22.61 14.27 -13.63
C THR A 320 -21.27 14.82 -14.11
N VAL A 321 -20.32 15.09 -13.21
CA VAL A 321 -18.99 15.60 -13.60
C VAL A 321 -18.27 14.62 -14.54
N MET A 322 -18.25 13.33 -14.19
CA MET A 322 -17.58 12.32 -15.02
C MET A 322 -18.32 12.04 -16.33
N GLN A 323 -19.65 12.06 -16.31
CA GLN A 323 -20.47 11.93 -17.51
C GLN A 323 -20.22 13.07 -18.51
N LEU A 324 -20.06 14.31 -18.04
CA LEU A 324 -19.69 15.44 -18.90
C LEU A 324 -18.29 15.26 -19.51
N LEU A 325 -17.34 14.73 -18.74
CA LEU A 325 -16.00 14.41 -19.25
C LEU A 325 -16.04 13.34 -20.34
N ILE A 326 -16.86 12.30 -20.17
CA ILE A 326 -17.06 11.27 -21.21
C ILE A 326 -17.71 11.84 -22.47
N VAL A 327 -18.68 12.74 -22.34
CA VAL A 327 -19.24 13.46 -23.50
C VAL A 327 -18.15 14.25 -24.22
N ALA A 328 -17.34 15.02 -23.50
CA ALA A 328 -16.25 15.79 -24.09
C ALA A 328 -15.20 14.88 -24.77
N ASP A 329 -14.74 13.83 -24.10
CA ASP A 329 -13.77 12.84 -24.62
C ASP A 329 -14.30 12.17 -25.90
N SER A 330 -15.59 11.83 -25.95
CA SER A 330 -16.21 11.29 -27.17
C SER A 330 -16.19 12.26 -28.36
N LYS A 331 -16.22 13.58 -28.13
CA LYS A 331 -16.20 14.54 -29.25
C LYS A 331 -14.79 14.71 -29.84
N VAL A 332 -13.74 14.42 -29.08
CA VAL A 332 -12.35 14.53 -29.54
C VAL A 332 -11.79 13.21 -30.09
N LYS A 333 -12.32 12.05 -29.67
CA LYS A 333 -11.87 10.74 -30.15
C LYS A 333 -12.46 10.36 -31.52
N LYS A 334 -11.71 9.55 -32.28
CA LYS A 334 -12.10 9.07 -33.62
C LYS A 334 -12.69 7.64 -33.55
N PHE A 335 -14.00 7.51 -33.63
CA PHE A 335 -14.71 6.23 -33.73
C PHE A 335 -15.81 6.25 -34.80
N SER A 336 -16.34 5.08 -35.16
CA SER A 336 -17.38 4.91 -36.17
C SER A 336 -18.35 3.79 -35.78
N PRO A 337 -19.67 3.96 -35.95
CA PRO A 337 -20.34 5.22 -36.29
C PRO A 337 -20.13 6.30 -35.22
N ARG A 338 -20.13 7.58 -35.61
CA ARG A 338 -20.06 8.69 -34.64
C ARG A 338 -21.42 8.90 -33.99
N CYS A 339 -21.42 9.36 -32.74
CA CYS A 339 -22.64 9.86 -32.10
C CYS A 339 -23.19 11.06 -32.89
N PRO A 340 -24.52 11.12 -33.15
CA PRO A 340 -25.16 12.31 -33.71
C PRO A 340 -24.84 13.59 -32.90
N LEU A 341 -25.05 14.77 -33.50
CA LEU A 341 -24.88 16.03 -32.78
C LEU A 341 -25.92 16.22 -31.66
N VAL A 342 -27.17 15.79 -31.92
CA VAL A 342 -28.32 15.93 -31.00
C VAL A 342 -28.33 14.83 -29.94
N GLU A 343 -27.87 13.62 -30.29
CA GLU A 343 -27.77 12.50 -29.35
C GLU A 343 -26.31 12.30 -28.93
N ASN A 344 -25.99 12.60 -27.68
CA ASN A 344 -24.64 12.42 -27.17
C ASN A 344 -24.35 10.95 -26.81
N VAL A 345 -23.10 10.68 -26.45
CA VAL A 345 -22.59 9.35 -26.12
C VAL A 345 -23.23 8.72 -24.88
N LEU A 346 -23.96 9.48 -24.08
CA LEU A 346 -24.64 8.98 -22.88
C LEU A 346 -26.04 8.44 -23.19
N ASN A 347 -26.57 8.67 -24.39
CA ASN A 347 -27.87 8.14 -24.83
C ASN A 347 -27.75 6.68 -25.30
N LYS A 348 -28.87 6.07 -25.67
CA LYS A 348 -28.92 4.75 -26.30
C LYS A 348 -28.92 4.90 -27.83
N ASN A 349 -27.75 4.73 -28.45
CA ASN A 349 -27.59 4.70 -29.91
C ASN A 349 -26.30 3.96 -30.31
N ASP A 350 -26.17 3.65 -31.59
CA ASP A 350 -25.01 2.92 -32.15
C ASP A 350 -23.69 3.69 -31.94
N GLY A 351 -23.74 5.01 -31.89
CA GLY A 351 -22.57 5.84 -31.61
C GLY A 351 -22.04 5.67 -30.18
N ALA A 352 -22.94 5.55 -29.21
CA ALA A 352 -22.59 5.26 -27.82
C ALA A 352 -21.95 3.87 -27.72
N GLU A 353 -22.57 2.85 -28.32
CA GLU A 353 -22.02 1.49 -28.36
C GLU A 353 -20.63 1.47 -29.00
N ALA A 354 -20.47 2.11 -30.16
CA ALA A 354 -19.19 2.18 -30.86
C ALA A 354 -18.10 2.90 -30.06
N TYR A 355 -18.45 3.93 -29.29
CA TYR A 355 -17.50 4.62 -28.44
C TYR A 355 -17.10 3.76 -27.23
N PHE A 356 -18.08 3.27 -26.46
CA PHE A 356 -17.80 2.51 -25.24
C PHE A 356 -17.08 1.20 -25.55
N THR A 357 -17.55 0.44 -26.55
CA THR A 357 -16.93 -0.85 -26.91
C THR A 357 -15.52 -0.71 -27.50
N LYS A 358 -15.18 0.48 -28.03
CA LYS A 358 -13.84 0.75 -28.58
C LYS A 358 -12.84 1.20 -27.52
N TYR A 359 -13.29 1.96 -26.51
CA TYR A 359 -12.37 2.68 -25.62
C TYR A 359 -12.44 2.29 -24.15
N TRP A 360 -13.54 1.69 -23.70
CA TRP A 360 -13.78 1.52 -22.27
C TRP A 360 -14.21 0.11 -21.92
N LEU A 361 -15.26 -0.40 -22.57
CA LEU A 361 -15.88 -1.68 -22.25
C LEU A 361 -15.58 -2.70 -23.34
N SER A 362 -15.44 -3.97 -23.00
CA SER A 362 -15.54 -5.02 -24.02
C SER A 362 -16.97 -5.13 -24.55
N LYS A 363 -17.14 -5.77 -25.71
CA LYS A 363 -18.48 -6.01 -26.28
C LYS A 363 -19.36 -6.87 -25.36
N SER A 364 -18.76 -7.74 -24.55
CA SER A 364 -19.48 -8.55 -23.56
C SER A 364 -19.90 -7.79 -22.30
N GLU A 365 -19.26 -6.66 -22.02
CA GLU A 365 -19.54 -5.81 -20.85
C GLU A 365 -20.55 -4.70 -21.20
N TYR A 366 -20.57 -4.25 -22.46
CA TYR A 366 -21.54 -3.26 -22.93
C TYR A 366 -22.93 -3.88 -23.15
N ASN A 367 -23.94 -3.36 -22.45
CA ASN A 367 -25.33 -3.70 -22.67
C ASN A 367 -25.94 -2.78 -23.73
N SER A 368 -26.11 -3.30 -24.96
CA SER A 368 -26.71 -2.58 -26.09
C SER A 368 -28.18 -2.20 -25.89
N SER A 369 -28.87 -2.81 -24.91
CA SER A 369 -30.24 -2.42 -24.56
C SER A 369 -30.31 -1.18 -23.66
N ALA A 370 -29.20 -0.78 -23.04
CA ALA A 370 -29.10 0.32 -22.09
C ALA A 370 -28.48 1.58 -22.72
N SER A 371 -28.68 2.73 -22.08
CA SER A 371 -28.00 3.98 -22.50
C SER A 371 -26.51 3.96 -22.15
N GLY A 372 -25.70 4.82 -22.78
CA GLY A 372 -24.31 4.99 -22.39
C GLY A 372 -24.15 5.39 -20.90
N LYS A 373 -25.05 6.23 -20.39
CA LYS A 373 -25.13 6.59 -18.97
C LYS A 373 -25.39 5.38 -18.08
N ASP A 374 -26.33 4.52 -18.46
CA ASP A 374 -26.68 3.33 -17.68
C ASP A 374 -25.56 2.30 -17.70
N ASN A 375 -24.87 2.15 -18.83
CA ASN A 375 -23.65 1.33 -18.92
C ASN A 375 -22.55 1.86 -18.00
N MET A 376 -22.30 3.17 -17.96
CA MET A 376 -21.35 3.74 -17.00
C MET A 376 -21.75 3.44 -15.54
N ASN A 377 -23.03 3.60 -15.20
CA ASN A 377 -23.54 3.34 -13.85
C ASN A 377 -23.42 1.86 -13.45
N ASP A 378 -23.81 0.94 -14.33
CA ASP A 378 -23.75 -0.49 -14.07
C ASP A 378 -22.31 -1.00 -13.99
N SER A 379 -21.44 -0.54 -14.90
CA SER A 379 -20.02 -0.91 -14.94
C SER A 379 -19.27 -0.43 -13.69
N SER A 380 -19.58 0.78 -13.21
CA SER A 380 -19.02 1.35 -11.98
C SER A 380 -19.71 0.90 -10.70
N LYS A 381 -20.67 -0.05 -10.77
CA LYS A 381 -21.35 -0.55 -9.59
C LYS A 381 -20.31 -1.08 -8.59
N GLN A 382 -20.49 -0.66 -7.35
CA GLN A 382 -19.62 -1.03 -6.25
C GLN A 382 -20.02 -2.42 -5.74
N VAL A 383 -19.07 -3.35 -5.71
CA VAL A 383 -19.27 -4.73 -5.26
C VAL A 383 -18.54 -4.89 -3.94
N ILE A 384 -19.30 -5.21 -2.89
CA ILE A 384 -18.79 -5.44 -1.54
C ILE A 384 -18.56 -6.93 -1.35
N ALA A 385 -17.44 -7.29 -0.73
CA ALA A 385 -17.20 -8.60 -0.12
C ALA A 385 -16.88 -8.41 1.38
N GLY A 386 -17.19 -9.42 2.19
CA GLY A 386 -17.01 -9.36 3.64
C GLY A 386 -18.18 -8.71 4.37
N ASP A 387 -17.89 -7.99 5.45
CA ASP A 387 -18.87 -7.35 6.32
C ASP A 387 -19.25 -5.94 5.82
N PRO A 388 -20.44 -5.75 5.23
CA PRO A 388 -20.90 -4.43 4.81
C PRO A 388 -21.18 -3.49 6.00
N GLY A 389 -21.38 -4.04 7.20
CA GLY A 389 -21.69 -3.29 8.41
C GLY A 389 -20.49 -2.79 9.21
N LEU A 390 -19.28 -3.15 8.79
CA LEU A 390 -18.03 -2.71 9.41
C LEU A 390 -17.98 -1.17 9.52
N ARG A 391 -17.47 -0.66 10.63
CA ARG A 391 -17.25 0.77 10.89
C ARG A 391 -15.77 1.04 11.18
N LYS A 392 -15.32 2.28 11.01
CA LYS A 392 -13.94 2.69 11.32
C LYS A 392 -13.58 2.51 12.80
N ALA A 393 -14.55 2.66 13.69
CA ALA A 393 -14.36 2.46 15.13
C ALA A 393 -14.19 0.98 15.52
N ASP A 394 -14.60 0.06 14.65
CA ASP A 394 -14.52 -1.37 14.95
C ASP A 394 -13.07 -1.83 15.07
N ARG A 395 -12.85 -2.79 15.95
CA ARG A 395 -11.57 -3.46 16.18
C ARG A 395 -11.76 -4.95 16.00
N PRO A 396 -11.83 -5.43 14.74
CA PRO A 396 -11.97 -6.84 14.46
C PRO A 396 -10.82 -7.65 15.08
N SER A 397 -11.07 -8.93 15.32
CA SER A 397 -10.02 -9.88 15.65
C SER A 397 -9.53 -10.61 14.40
N TRP A 398 -8.24 -10.93 14.36
CA TRP A 398 -7.62 -11.72 13.29
C TRP A 398 -6.97 -13.00 13.82
#